data_AF-A0A7C1SMC5-F1
#
_entry.id   AF-A0A7C1SMC5-F1
#
_cell.length_a   1.000
_cell.length_b   1.000
_cell.length_c   1.000
_cell.angle_alpha   90.00
_cell.angle_beta   90.00
_cell.angle_gamma   90.00
#
_symmetry.space_group_name_H-M   'P 1'
#
loop_
_entity.id
_entity.type
_entity.pdbx_description
1 polymer ?
#
loop_
_entity_poly.entity_id
_entity_poly.type
_entity_poly.pdbx_seq_one_letter_code
_entity_poly.pdbx_strand_id
1 'polypeptide(L)'
;MNFSRTPESLFKASDCFLTETPVPKAVGSDLDGTLLPYSKELTARFVDVLARMEKRNILFFPVTGKTLNLTDITFSALEVPMVCLDGAVI
;
A
#
# COMPACT_ATOMS: atom_id res chain seq x y z
N MET A 1 -22.06 -59.86 -6.94
CA MET A 1 -22.12 -58.96 -5.77
C MET A 1 -21.63 -57.59 -6.22
N ASN A 2 -22.52 -56.60 -6.19
CA ASN A 2 -22.21 -55.20 -6.48
C ASN A 2 -21.31 -54.62 -5.39
N PHE A 3 -20.27 -53.88 -5.76
CA PHE A 3 -19.89 -52.65 -5.07
C PHE A 3 -19.23 -51.69 -6.06
N SER A 4 -20.07 -50.83 -6.63
CA SER A 4 -19.66 -49.53 -7.15
C SER A 4 -19.12 -48.68 -5.99
N ARG A 5 -17.89 -48.18 -6.13
CA ARG A 5 -17.45 -46.97 -5.43
C ARG A 5 -16.57 -46.16 -6.38
N THR A 6 -17.15 -45.11 -6.95
CA THR A 6 -16.43 -44.00 -7.55
C THR A 6 -15.59 -43.31 -6.47
N PRO A 7 -14.36 -42.84 -6.76
CA PRO A 7 -13.62 -41.97 -5.86
C PRO A 7 -14.10 -40.53 -6.06
N GLU A 8 -15.36 -40.25 -5.77
CA GLU A 8 -15.93 -38.89 -5.83
C GLU A 8 -16.03 -38.21 -4.45
N SER A 9 -15.45 -38.80 -3.39
CA SER A 9 -15.74 -38.36 -2.01
C SER A 9 -14.56 -37.79 -1.21
N LEU A 10 -13.54 -37.19 -1.83
CA LEU A 10 -12.36 -36.70 -1.10
C LEU A 10 -11.87 -35.29 -1.47
N PHE A 11 -12.77 -34.41 -1.88
CA PHE A 11 -12.54 -32.98 -1.71
C PHE A 11 -13.77 -32.37 -1.03
N LYS A 12 -13.78 -32.40 0.31
CA LYS A 12 -14.71 -31.57 1.06
C LYS A 12 -14.29 -30.12 0.81
N ALA A 13 -15.19 -29.34 0.22
CA ALA A 13 -15.06 -27.89 0.07
C ALA A 13 -14.97 -27.12 1.42
N SER A 14 -14.88 -27.83 2.55
CA SER A 14 -14.67 -27.27 3.89
C SER A 14 -13.22 -26.90 4.19
N ASP A 15 -12.26 -27.38 3.40
CA ASP A 15 -10.83 -27.12 3.63
C ASP A 15 -10.31 -25.94 2.78
N CYS A 16 -11.22 -25.21 2.14
CA CYS A 16 -10.90 -23.92 1.56
C CYS A 16 -10.71 -22.93 2.71
N PHE A 17 -9.51 -22.95 3.28
CA PHE A 17 -8.97 -21.84 4.07
C PHE A 17 -9.16 -20.59 3.21
N LEU A 18 -10.21 -19.83 3.49
CA LEU A 18 -10.31 -18.45 3.09
C LEU A 18 -9.20 -17.75 3.86
N THR A 19 -7.97 -17.84 3.35
CA THR A 19 -6.89 -17.03 3.87
C THR A 19 -7.37 -15.60 3.72
N GLU A 20 -7.61 -14.93 4.84
CA GLU A 20 -7.96 -13.52 4.87
C GLU A 20 -7.04 -12.80 3.90
N THR A 21 -7.62 -12.03 2.97
CA THR A 21 -6.82 -11.33 1.96
C THR A 21 -5.79 -10.49 2.71
N PRO A 22 -4.48 -10.68 2.45
CA PRO A 22 -3.46 -10.02 3.25
C PRO A 22 -3.62 -8.51 3.15
N VAL A 23 -3.86 -7.86 4.29
CA VAL A 23 -4.02 -6.41 4.37
C VAL A 23 -2.64 -5.75 4.29
N PRO A 24 -2.40 -4.84 3.33
CA PRO A 24 -1.14 -4.11 3.25
C PRO A 24 -0.83 -3.39 4.56
N LYS A 25 0.43 -3.50 5.01
CA LYS A 25 0.91 -2.80 6.21
C LYS A 25 1.57 -1.46 5.90
N ALA A 26 2.01 -1.28 4.66
CA ALA A 26 2.62 -0.06 4.21
C ALA A 26 2.40 0.18 2.71
N VAL A 27 2.49 1.43 2.30
CA VAL A 27 2.41 1.88 0.90
C VAL A 27 3.54 2.87 0.65
N GLY A 28 4.44 2.50 -0.26
CA GLY A 28 5.41 3.42 -0.87
C GLY A 28 4.85 3.97 -2.18
N SER A 29 4.94 5.28 -2.41
CA SER A 29 4.50 5.89 -3.68
C SER A 29 5.55 6.82 -4.23
N ASP A 30 5.78 6.73 -5.54
CA ASP A 30 6.50 7.77 -6.26
C ASP A 30 5.77 9.12 -6.16
N LEU A 31 6.51 10.22 -6.29
CA LEU A 31 6.00 11.58 -6.19
C LEU A 31 5.52 12.12 -7.53
N ASP A 32 6.45 12.42 -8.44
CA ASP A 32 6.17 13.19 -9.64
C ASP A 32 5.55 12.32 -10.74
N GLY A 33 4.30 12.63 -11.10
CA GLY A 33 3.59 11.84 -12.12
C GLY A 33 2.87 10.62 -11.56
N THR A 34 2.99 10.37 -10.25
CA THR A 34 2.21 9.36 -9.52
C THR A 34 1.31 10.01 -8.47
N LEU A 35 1.90 10.60 -7.43
CA LEU A 35 1.17 11.17 -6.30
C LEU A 35 0.81 12.63 -6.52
N LEU A 36 1.77 13.41 -7.02
CA LEU A 36 1.62 14.85 -7.20
C LEU A 36 1.02 15.14 -8.58
N PRO A 37 -0.09 15.91 -8.64
CA PRO A 37 -0.61 16.43 -9.89
C PRO A 37 0.36 17.46 -10.50
N TYR A 38 0.03 17.99 -11.67
CA TYR A 38 0.88 18.98 -12.36
C TYR A 38 1.17 20.22 -11.50
N SER A 39 0.27 20.60 -10.58
CA SER A 39 0.48 21.70 -9.64
C SER A 39 1.58 21.43 -8.61
N LYS A 40 2.07 20.19 -8.47
CA LYS A 40 3.07 19.77 -7.48
C LYS A 40 2.63 19.98 -6.03
N GLU A 41 1.32 20.06 -5.81
CA GLU A 41 0.70 20.24 -4.49
C GLU A 41 -0.09 19.01 -4.08
N LEU A 42 -0.16 18.76 -2.77
CA LEU A 42 -0.99 17.71 -2.21
C LEU A 42 -2.46 18.11 -2.30
N THR A 43 -3.29 17.23 -2.85
CA THR A 43 -4.74 17.46 -2.92
C THR A 43 -5.40 17.16 -1.58
N ALA A 44 -6.52 17.84 -1.26
CA ALA A 44 -7.33 17.52 -0.08
C ALA A 44 -7.77 16.04 -0.06
N ARG A 45 -8.07 15.49 -1.23
CA ARG A 45 -8.38 14.05 -1.38
C ARG A 45 -7.24 13.16 -0.92
N PHE A 46 -5.99 13.52 -1.23
CA PHE A 46 -4.84 12.74 -0.81
C PHE A 46 -4.68 12.75 0.72
N VAL A 47 -4.83 13.94 1.34
CA VAL A 47 -4.82 14.09 2.80
C VAL A 47 -5.91 13.24 3.45
N ASP A 48 -7.12 13.24 2.91
CA ASP A 48 -8.23 12.39 3.40
C ASP A 48 -7.93 10.89 3.29
N VAL A 49 -7.26 10.46 2.21
CA VAL A 49 -6.84 9.07 2.01
C VAL A 49 -5.78 8.69 3.03
N LEU A 50 -4.80 9.55 3.26
CA LEU A 50 -3.73 9.33 4.23
C LEU A 50 -4.30 9.17 5.64
N ALA A 51 -5.23 10.04 6.06
CA ALA A 51 -5.91 9.94 7.34
C ALA A 51 -6.71 8.63 7.51
N ARG A 52 -7.27 8.08 6.42
CA ARG A 52 -7.95 6.76 6.43
C ARG A 52 -6.97 5.61 6.54
N MET A 53 -5.78 5.74 5.95
CA MET A 53 -4.71 4.74 6.04
C MET A 53 -4.14 4.68 7.45
N GLU A 54 -3.88 5.84 8.05
CA GLU A 54 -3.40 5.97 9.43
C GLU A 54 -4.37 5.30 10.42
N LYS A 55 -5.68 5.58 10.30
CA LYS A 55 -6.74 4.91 11.10
C LYS A 55 -6.77 3.38 10.97
N ARG A 56 -6.15 2.83 9.92
CA ARG A 56 -6.04 1.39 9.65
C ARG A 56 -4.66 0.83 9.98
N ASN A 57 -3.80 1.62 10.61
CA ASN A 57 -2.40 1.28 10.88
C ASN A 57 -1.63 0.88 9.60
N ILE A 58 -1.90 1.57 8.49
CA ILE A 58 -1.16 1.42 7.24
C ILE A 58 -0.19 2.59 7.12
N LEU A 59 1.11 2.27 7.12
CA LEU A 59 2.16 3.26 6.96
C LEU A 59 2.19 3.78 5.52
N PHE A 60 2.35 5.09 5.33
CA PHE A 60 2.61 5.67 4.02
C PHE A 60 3.98 6.35 4.03
N PHE A 61 4.73 6.19 2.95
CA PHE A 61 5.99 6.90 2.75
C PHE A 61 6.15 7.27 1.27
N PRO A 62 6.46 8.53 0.94
CA PRO A 62 6.88 8.88 -0.39
C PRO A 62 8.24 8.28 -0.73
N VAL A 63 8.41 7.90 -2.00
CA VAL A 63 9.66 7.42 -2.59
C VAL A 63 10.01 8.34 -3.75
N THR A 64 11.23 8.84 -3.84
CA THR A 64 11.59 9.78 -4.91
C THR A 64 13.10 9.82 -5.18
N GLY A 65 13.45 10.16 -6.42
CA GLY A 65 14.82 10.52 -6.80
C GLY A 65 15.25 11.91 -6.32
N LYS A 66 14.34 12.71 -5.75
CA LYS A 66 14.65 14.05 -5.23
C LYS A 66 15.40 14.00 -3.91
N THR A 67 16.09 15.10 -3.60
CA THR A 67 16.71 15.36 -2.30
C THR A 67 15.67 15.73 -1.25
N LEU A 68 15.93 15.40 0.02
CA LEU A 68 15.05 15.68 1.18
C LEU A 68 14.61 17.15 1.28
N ASN A 69 15.51 18.11 1.09
CA ASN A 69 15.19 19.54 1.19
C ASN A 69 14.12 20.01 0.17
N LEU A 70 14.08 19.38 -1.00
CA LEU A 70 13.11 19.71 -2.05
C LEU A 70 11.73 19.13 -1.76
N THR A 71 11.69 18.02 -1.02
CA THR A 71 10.44 17.35 -0.63
C THR A 71 9.86 17.91 0.65
N ASP A 72 10.67 18.42 1.58
CA ASP A 72 10.22 19.10 2.80
C ASP A 72 9.29 20.28 2.48
N ILE A 73 9.50 20.99 1.37
CA ILE A 73 8.61 22.10 1.00
C ILE A 73 7.19 21.59 0.68
N THR A 74 7.08 20.47 -0.03
CA THR A 74 5.78 19.88 -0.45
C THR A 74 5.13 19.03 0.64
N PHE A 75 5.93 18.39 1.49
CA PHE A 75 5.50 17.43 2.49
C PHE A 75 5.71 17.92 3.93
N SER A 76 6.09 19.18 4.15
CA SER A 76 6.27 19.77 5.51
C SER A 76 5.06 19.59 6.42
N ALA A 77 3.86 19.51 5.84
CA ALA A 77 2.61 19.28 6.57
C ALA A 77 2.36 17.81 6.93
N LEU A 78 3.20 16.88 6.45
CA LEU A 78 3.07 15.44 6.66
C LEU A 78 4.28 14.90 7.40
N GLU A 79 4.09 14.52 8.66
CA GLU A 79 5.08 13.81 9.46
C GLU A 79 5.17 12.33 9.05
N VAL A 80 5.64 12.06 7.83
CA VAL A 80 5.80 10.71 7.28
C VAL A 80 7.27 10.43 6.93
N PRO A 81 7.77 9.19 7.12
CA PRO A 81 9.11 8.84 6.65
C PRO A 81 9.19 8.95 5.12
N MET A 82 10.38 9.26 4.60
CA MET A 82 10.58 9.54 3.17
C MET A 82 11.79 8.81 2.62
N VAL A 83 11.65 8.14 1.48
CA VAL A 83 12.77 7.55 0.77
C VAL A 83 13.21 8.51 -0.34
N CYS A 84 14.42 9.04 -0.24
CA CYS A 84 14.99 10.05 -1.13
C CYS A 84 16.17 9.50 -1.94
N LEU A 85 16.58 10.24 -2.97
CA LEU A 85 17.74 9.93 -3.82
C LEU A 85 17.75 8.47 -4.31
N ASP A 86 16.60 8.02 -4.84
CA ASP A 86 16.41 6.66 -5.37
C ASP A 86 16.71 5.54 -4.35
N GLY A 87 16.48 5.81 -3.07
CA GLY A 87 16.72 4.86 -1.98
C GLY A 87 18.06 5.01 -1.28
N ALA A 88 18.88 6.00 -1.65
CA ALA A 88 20.15 6.26 -0.96
C ALA A 88 19.95 6.88 0.44
N VAL A 89 18.79 7.50 0.70
CA VAL A 89 18.46 8.15 1.99
C VAL A 89 17.03 7.77 2.40
N ILE A 90 16.83 7.50 3.69
CA ILE A 90 15.53 7.24 4.33
C ILE A 90 15.40 8.14 5.55
#